data_AF-A0A966S532-F1
#
_entry.id   AF-A0A966S532-F1
#
_cell.length_a   1.000
_cell.length_b   1.000
_cell.length_c   1.000
_cell.angle_alpha   90.00
_cell.angle_beta   90.00
_cell.angle_gamma   90.00
#
_symmetry.space_group_name_H-M   'P 1'
#
loop_
_entity.id
_entity.type
_entity.pdbx_description
1 polymer ?
#
loop_
_entity_poly.entity_id
_entity_poly.type
_entity_poly.pdbx_seq_one_letter_code
_entity_poly.pdbx_strand_id
1 'polypeptide(L)'
;MNTEFLLIGQGISGTWLSYFLEKHGLEHLVIDDGYPGSSSRLAGGLINPVTGRNKVKTWLADHLLPFCHEQYQAMGSLLYEIVIEEK
;
A
#
# COMPACT_ATOMS: atom_id res chain seq x y z
N MET A 1 17.81 -10.89 17.26
CA MET A 1 17.27 -9.73 16.52
C MET A 1 16.35 -9.00 17.47
N ASN A 2 16.55 -7.70 17.66
CA ASN A 2 15.65 -6.85 18.41
C ASN A 2 15.10 -5.79 17.44
N THR A 3 13.84 -5.40 17.57
CA THR A 3 13.23 -4.36 16.74
C THR A 3 12.06 -3.76 17.52
N GLU A 4 11.75 -2.49 17.29
CA GLU A 4 10.60 -1.84 17.91
C GLU A 4 9.27 -2.34 17.31
N PHE A 5 9.25 -2.56 15.99
CA PHE A 5 8.05 -3.01 15.28
C PHE A 5 8.30 -4.31 14.50
N LEU A 6 7.53 -5.34 14.81
CA LEU A 6 7.48 -6.57 14.03
C LEU A 6 6.21 -6.60 13.17
N LEU A 7 6.38 -6.56 11.85
CA LEU A 7 5.30 -6.64 10.88
C LEU A 7 5.22 -8.08 10.35
N ILE A 8 4.07 -8.71 10.52
CA ILE A 8 3.78 -10.04 9.98
C ILE A 8 2.87 -9.88 8.75
N GLY A 9 3.42 -10.16 7.58
CA GLY A 9 2.78 -10.03 6.27
C GLY A 9 3.33 -8.86 5.46
N GLN A 10 3.79 -9.17 4.24
CA GLN A 10 4.28 -8.23 3.22
C GLN A 10 3.30 -8.16 2.04
N GLY A 11 2.01 -8.05 2.34
CA GLY A 11 1.01 -7.60 1.38
C GLY A 11 1.05 -6.07 1.22
N ILE A 12 0.11 -5.52 0.46
CA ILE A 12 0.04 -4.09 0.17
C ILE A 12 0.02 -3.22 1.44
N SER A 13 -0.72 -3.63 2.47
CA SER A 13 -0.77 -2.92 3.75
C SER A 13 0.55 -3.01 4.53
N GLY A 14 1.18 -4.19 4.56
CA GLY A 14 2.46 -4.40 5.22
C GLY A 14 3.59 -3.61 4.57
N THR A 15 3.62 -3.61 3.23
CA THR A 15 4.56 -2.80 2.45
C THR A 15 4.37 -1.31 2.72
N TRP A 16 3.14 -0.81 2.73
CA TRP A 16 2.89 0.60 3.04
C TRP A 16 3.29 0.98 4.46
N LEU A 17 2.97 0.15 5.45
CA LEU A 17 3.37 0.42 6.83
C LEU A 17 4.89 0.41 6.99
N SER A 18 5.59 -0.59 6.43
CA SER A 18 7.04 -0.67 6.40
C SER A 18 7.66 0.56 5.74
N TYR A 19 7.15 0.97 4.58
CA TYR A 19 7.58 2.18 3.87
C TYR A 19 7.44 3.45 4.73
N PHE A 20 6.33 3.61 5.45
CA PHE A 20 6.16 4.78 6.31
C PHE A 20 7.01 4.72 7.57
N LEU A 21 7.24 3.55 8.17
CA LEU A 21 8.17 3.39 9.28
C LEU A 21 9.59 3.76 8.86
N GLU A 22 10.02 3.29 7.68
CA GLU A 22 11.32 3.64 7.08
C GLU A 22 11.45 5.16 6.88
N LYS A 23 10.43 5.81 6.30
CA LYS A 23 10.39 7.27 6.11
C LYS A 23 10.54 8.07 7.41
N HIS A 24 10.12 7.52 8.55
CA HIS A 24 10.22 8.15 9.86
C HIS A 24 11.45 7.70 10.66
N GLY A 25 12.32 6.87 10.08
CA GLY A 25 13.52 6.35 10.75
C GLY A 25 13.21 5.40 11.91
N LEU A 26 12.07 4.70 11.86
CA LEU A 26 11.64 3.78 12.91
C LEU A 26 12.11 2.35 12.59
N GLU A 27 12.79 1.72 13.55
CA GLU A 27 13.33 0.37 13.40
C GLU A 27 12.20 -0.65 13.29
N HIS A 28 12.19 -1.42 12.21
CA HIS A 28 11.16 -2.43 11.99
C HIS A 28 11.69 -3.65 11.25
N LEU A 29 11.03 -4.79 11.43
CA LEU A 29 11.29 -6.03 10.70
C LEU A 29 9.99 -6.53 10.05
N VAL A 30 10.07 -6.91 8.78
CA VAL A 30 8.96 -7.54 8.04
C VAL A 30 9.22 -9.02 7.86
N ILE A 31 8.25 -9.86 8.19
CA ILE A 31 8.28 -11.31 7.95
C ILE A 31 7.06 -11.68 7.10
N ASP A 32 7.28 -12.29 5.94
CA ASP A 32 6.26 -12.84 5.05
C ASP A 32 6.67 -14.24 4.61
N ASP A 33 5.70 -15.13 4.43
CA ASP A 33 5.93 -16.49 3.96
C ASP A 33 5.94 -16.60 2.42
N GLY A 34 5.71 -15.49 1.71
CA GLY A 34 5.71 -15.45 0.25
C GLY A 34 4.54 -16.18 -0.39
N TYR A 35 3.47 -16.52 0.35
CA TYR A 35 2.35 -17.31 -0.17
C TYR A 35 1.79 -16.78 -1.51
N PRO A 36 1.92 -17.51 -2.64
CA PRO A 36 1.54 -17.00 -3.96
C PRO A 36 0.06 -16.60 -4.08
N GLY A 37 -0.82 -17.26 -3.31
CA GLY A 37 -2.25 -16.97 -3.29
C GLY A 37 -2.67 -15.81 -2.38
N SER A 38 -1.73 -14.97 -1.92
CA SER A 38 -2.07 -13.82 -1.08
C SER A 38 -2.86 -12.76 -1.86
N SER A 39 -3.78 -12.07 -1.17
CA SER A 39 -4.72 -11.14 -1.81
C SER A 39 -4.02 -10.05 -2.62
N SER A 40 -2.88 -9.53 -2.15
CA SER A 40 -2.13 -8.50 -2.87
C SER A 40 -1.45 -9.02 -4.13
N ARG A 41 -1.00 -10.29 -4.15
CA ARG A 41 -0.41 -10.90 -5.36
C ARG A 41 -1.46 -11.25 -6.41
N LEU A 42 -2.68 -11.57 -5.99
CA LEU A 42 -3.79 -11.88 -6.89
C LEU A 42 -4.59 -10.65 -7.35
N ALA A 43 -4.38 -9.48 -6.74
CA ALA A 43 -5.14 -8.27 -7.06
C ALA A 43 -4.80 -7.73 -8.46
N GLY A 44 -5.81 -7.26 -9.19
CA GLY A 44 -5.65 -6.66 -10.53
C GLY A 44 -5.18 -5.19 -10.55
N GLY A 45 -4.78 -4.63 -9.40
CA GLY A 45 -4.22 -3.27 -9.30
C GLY A 45 -5.20 -2.09 -9.50
N LEU A 46 -6.50 -2.34 -9.64
CA LEU A 46 -7.50 -1.28 -9.83
C LEU A 46 -7.94 -0.63 -8.50
N ILE A 47 -7.78 0.69 -8.39
CA ILE A 47 -8.35 1.49 -7.30
C ILE A 47 -9.70 2.05 -7.77
N ASN A 48 -10.80 1.57 -7.20
CA ASN A 48 -12.15 2.08 -7.49
C ASN A 48 -12.79 2.68 -6.22
N PRO A 49 -13.01 4.01 -6.17
CA PRO A 49 -13.61 4.66 -5.03
C PRO A 49 -15.14 4.56 -4.98
N VAL A 50 -15.77 3.75 -5.84
CA VAL A 50 -17.23 3.57 -5.87
C VAL A 50 -17.63 2.29 -5.16
N THR A 51 -18.55 2.41 -4.20
CA THR A 51 -19.15 1.28 -3.48
C THR A 51 -20.36 0.72 -4.23
N GLY A 52 -20.55 -0.60 -4.13
CA GLY A 52 -21.46 -1.42 -4.95
C GLY A 52 -22.87 -0.87 -5.23
N ARG A 53 -23.89 -1.42 -4.55
CA ARG A 53 -25.31 -1.34 -4.96
C ARG A 53 -25.82 0.09 -5.23
N ASN A 54 -25.36 1.07 -4.45
CA ASN A 54 -25.86 2.44 -4.50
C ASN A 54 -24.97 3.39 -5.34
N LYS A 55 -23.85 2.90 -5.92
CA LYS A 55 -22.88 3.70 -6.69
C LYS A 55 -22.48 5.01 -5.99
N VAL A 56 -22.24 4.96 -4.68
CA VAL A 56 -21.77 6.11 -3.89
C VAL A 56 -20.28 6.01 -3.62
N LYS A 57 -19.60 7.16 -3.42
CA LYS A 57 -18.19 7.18 -3.06
C LYS A 57 -17.93 6.39 -1.77
N THR A 58 -16.82 5.67 -1.73
CA THR A 58 -16.24 5.08 -0.52
C THR A 58 -16.00 6.18 0.51
N TRP A 59 -16.17 5.84 1.78
CA TRP A 59 -15.88 6.73 2.89
C TRP A 59 -14.47 7.34 2.75
N LEU A 60 -14.37 8.67 2.87
CA LEU A 60 -13.15 9.46 2.70
C LEU A 60 -12.48 9.39 1.31
N ALA A 61 -13.17 8.95 0.25
CA ALA A 61 -12.57 8.88 -1.09
C ALA A 61 -11.89 10.20 -1.53
N ASP A 62 -12.51 11.35 -1.21
CA ASP A 62 -11.99 12.67 -1.59
C ASP A 62 -10.69 13.05 -0.84
N HIS A 63 -10.40 12.40 0.29
CA HIS A 63 -9.12 12.54 1.00
C HIS A 63 -8.12 11.44 0.64
N LEU A 64 -8.62 10.20 0.48
CA LEU A 64 -7.77 9.04 0.26
C LEU A 64 -7.23 8.95 -1.16
N LEU A 65 -7.99 9.30 -2.20
CA LEU A 65 -7.52 9.19 -3.58
C LEU A 65 -6.34 10.13 -3.88
N PRO A 66 -6.37 11.43 -3.51
CA PRO A 66 -5.20 12.29 -3.69
C PRO A 66 -3.99 11.78 -2.90
N PHE A 67 -4.20 11.36 -1.65
CA PHE A 67 -3.14 10.77 -0.82
C PHE A 67 -2.53 9.52 -1.47
N CYS A 68 -3.35 8.60 -1.95
CA CYS A 68 -2.86 7.40 -2.63
C CYS A 68 -2.02 7.77 -3.85
N HIS A 69 -2.52 8.67 -4.70
CA HIS A 69 -1.81 9.08 -5.91
C HIS A 69 -0.43 9.67 -5.58
N GLU A 70 -0.36 10.62 -4.66
CA GLU A 70 0.89 11.25 -4.22
C GLU A 70 1.86 10.21 -3.66
N GLN A 71 1.40 9.32 -2.79
CA GLN A 71 2.28 8.35 -2.16
C GLN A 71 2.76 7.28 -3.14
N TYR A 72 1.91 6.80 -4.05
CA TYR A 72 2.35 5.84 -5.08
C TYR A 72 3.38 6.49 -6.00
N GLN A 73 3.22 7.74 -6.41
CA GLN A 73 4.25 8.46 -7.17
C GLN A 73 5.58 8.58 -6.40
N ALA A 74 5.51 8.92 -5.10
CA ALA A 74 6.69 8.99 -4.25
C ALA A 74 7.41 7.62 -4.13
N MET A 75 6.65 6.53 -4.03
CA MET A 75 7.22 5.18 -4.02
C MET A 75 7.83 4.79 -5.36
N GLY A 76 7.16 5.12 -6.47
CA GLY A 76 7.72 4.90 -7.81
C GLY A 76 9.04 5.63 -8.01
N SER A 77 9.13 6.87 -7.53
CA SER A 77 10.36 7.66 -7.57
C SER A 77 11.49 7.03 -6.75
N LEU A 78 11.18 6.46 -5.57
CA LEU A 78 12.16 5.74 -4.74
C LEU A 78 12.67 4.47 -5.43
N LEU A 79 11.78 3.75 -6.12
CA LEU A 79 12.09 2.48 -6.78
C LEU A 79 12.65 2.65 -8.20
N TYR A 80 12.65 3.88 -8.73
CA TYR A 80 12.92 4.18 -10.14
C TYR A 80 11.97 3.45 -11.10
N GLU A 81 10.71 3.30 -10.72
CA GLU A 81 9.68 2.55 -11.45
C GLU A 81 8.35 3.31 -11.49
N ILE A 82 7.50 3.00 -12.48
CA ILE A 82 6.13 3.51 -12.53
C ILE A 82 5.22 2.52 -11.79
N VAL A 83 4.67 2.94 -10.64
CA VAL A 83 3.81 2.09 -9.80
C VAL A 83 2.34 2.53 -9.74
N ILE A 84 2.01 3.67 -10.36
CA ILE A 84 0.65 4.14 -10.57
C ILE A 84 0.55 4.88 -11.90
N GLU A 85 -0.55 4.67 -12.61
CA GLU A 85 -0.90 5.36 -13.85
C GLU A 85 -2.31 5.96 -13.69
N GLU A 86 -2.50 7.20 -14.16
CA GLU A 86 -3.84 7.75 -14.36
C GLU A 86 -4.29 7.42 -15.78
N LYS A 87 -5.51 6.88 -15.90
CA LYS A 87 -6.20 6.64 -17.17
C LYS A 87 -7.27 7.67 -17.42
#